data_AF-A0A8T5QM44-F1
#
_entry.id   AF-A0A8T5QM44-F1
#
_cell.length_a   1.000
_cell.length_b   1.000
_cell.length_c   1.000
_cell.angle_alpha   90.00
_cell.angle_beta   90.00
_cell.angle_gamma   90.00
#
_symmetry.space_group_name_H-M   'P 1'
#
loop_
_entity.id
_entity.type
_entity.pdbx_description
1 polymer ?
#
loop_
_entity_poly.entity_id
_entity_poly.type
_entity_poly.pdbx_seq_one_letter_code
_entity_poly.pdbx_strand_id
1 'polypeptide(L)'
;MKRNILIILFVVSLLLLAGCEEEDKQPKVKEMVERPVQKEQPEPEPEPEIHAVEEPEPEPEPEFVPEPFCGDNNCDSDENCDSCFNDCACISPAECHRGECVVPECGSNTDCKDDDACTYDRCYFAQHVNAYCGHEPVKTCRDDDNCCPKGCNANEDDDCESDCGNDICEEGEDIDDCPEDCTQPECGNGDCESGEDATSCPADCV
;
A
#
# COMPACT_ATOMS: atom_id res chain seq x y z
N MET A 1 21.90 -44.56 28.76
CA MET A 1 21.61 -43.82 27.49
C MET A 1 20.39 -42.90 27.57
N LYS A 2 19.33 -43.20 28.34
CA LYS A 2 18.12 -42.34 28.42
C LYS A 2 18.25 -41.04 29.24
N ARG A 3 19.28 -40.93 30.10
CA ARG A 3 19.49 -39.78 30.99
C ARG A 3 20.14 -38.57 30.29
N ASN A 4 20.86 -38.81 29.19
CA ASN A 4 21.52 -37.75 28.41
C ASN A 4 20.59 -37.15 27.35
N ILE A 5 19.62 -37.93 26.85
CA ILE A 5 18.62 -37.46 25.88
C ILE A 5 17.69 -36.42 26.51
N LEU A 6 17.31 -36.61 27.77
CA LEU A 6 16.42 -35.67 28.47
C LEU A 6 17.09 -34.30 28.72
N ILE A 7 18.41 -34.29 28.97
CA ILE A 7 19.19 -33.06 29.13
C ILE A 7 19.30 -32.33 27.78
N ILE A 8 19.54 -33.06 26.68
CA ILE A 8 19.62 -32.45 25.34
C ILE A 8 18.27 -31.84 24.94
N LEU A 9 17.14 -32.50 25.21
CA LEU A 9 15.81 -31.95 24.93
C LEU A 9 15.50 -30.71 25.79
N PHE A 10 15.94 -30.68 27.06
CA PHE A 10 15.75 -29.51 27.92
C PHE A 10 16.60 -28.30 27.47
N VAL A 11 17.81 -28.55 26.98
CA VAL A 11 18.71 -27.49 26.49
C VAL A 11 18.24 -26.95 25.14
N VAL A 12 17.72 -27.80 24.24
CA VAL A 12 17.14 -27.37 22.95
C VAL A 12 15.83 -26.59 23.16
N SER A 13 14.99 -26.98 24.12
CA SER A 13 13.79 -26.20 24.49
C SER A 13 14.12 -24.84 25.13
N LEU A 14 15.21 -24.73 25.90
CA LEU A 14 15.64 -23.44 26.47
C LEU A 14 16.22 -22.50 25.40
N LEU A 15 16.90 -23.04 24.38
CA LEU A 15 17.47 -22.28 23.27
C LEU A 15 16.41 -21.74 22.30
N LEU A 16 15.27 -22.41 22.16
CA LEU A 16 14.15 -21.94 21.33
C LEU A 16 13.32 -20.80 21.97
N LEU A 17 13.44 -20.59 23.28
CA LEU A 17 12.78 -19.47 23.99
C LEU A 17 13.64 -18.19 24.03
N ALA A 18 14.92 -18.25 23.65
CA ALA A 18 15.79 -17.08 23.50
C ALA A 18 15.71 -16.52 22.07
N GLY A 19 14.46 -16.33 21.60
CA GLY A 19 14.15 -15.70 20.33
C GLY A 19 14.80 -14.32 20.20
N CYS A 20 15.14 -14.00 18.96
CA CYS A 20 15.89 -12.85 18.50
C CYS A 20 15.35 -11.51 19.02
N GLU A 21 16.17 -10.77 19.77
CA GLU A 21 16.07 -9.31 19.80
C GLU A 21 16.77 -8.78 18.54
N GLU A 22 16.00 -8.54 17.49
CA GLU A 22 16.42 -7.64 16.42
C GLU A 22 16.37 -6.22 16.99
N GLU A 23 17.53 -5.73 17.45
CA GLU A 23 17.68 -4.30 17.69
C GLU A 23 17.61 -3.57 16.35
N ASP A 24 16.47 -2.92 16.10
CA ASP A 24 16.28 -1.89 15.09
C ASP A 24 17.34 -0.79 15.25
N LYS A 25 18.50 -1.00 14.61
CA LYS A 25 19.55 0.01 14.54
C LYS A 25 19.18 0.99 13.44
N GLN A 26 18.29 1.93 13.77
CA GLN A 26 18.03 3.10 12.95
C GLN A 26 19.36 3.72 12.50
N PRO A 27 19.57 3.95 11.19
CA PRO A 27 20.71 4.71 10.73
C PRO A 27 20.54 6.15 11.23
N LYS A 28 21.43 6.57 12.13
CA LYS A 28 21.55 7.98 12.52
C LYS A 28 21.94 8.80 11.28
N VAL A 29 20.95 9.40 10.63
CA VAL A 29 21.15 10.45 9.64
C VAL A 29 21.88 11.57 10.37
N LYS A 30 23.15 11.79 10.01
CA LYS A 30 23.91 12.93 10.48
C LYS A 30 23.30 14.16 9.82
N GLU A 31 22.47 14.87 10.57
CA GLU A 31 21.99 16.19 10.22
C GLU A 31 23.21 17.08 9.94
N MET A 32 23.41 17.41 8.66
CA MET A 32 24.38 18.42 8.27
C MET A 32 23.76 19.77 8.62
N VAL A 33 23.95 20.18 9.88
CA VAL A 33 23.61 21.53 10.34
C VAL A 33 24.50 22.50 9.57
N GLU A 34 23.97 23.06 8.50
CA GLU A 34 24.58 24.20 7.83
C GLU A 34 24.73 25.33 8.85
N ARG A 35 25.97 25.81 8.98
CA ARG A 35 26.29 26.95 9.82
C ARG A 35 25.50 28.16 9.32
N PRO A 36 24.70 28.84 10.17
CA PRO A 36 24.05 30.06 9.74
C PRO A 36 25.11 31.11 9.44
N VAL A 37 25.13 31.58 8.19
CA VAL A 37 25.89 32.76 7.77
C VAL A 37 25.31 33.95 8.53
N GLN A 38 26.07 34.48 9.48
CA GLN A 38 25.74 35.74 10.15
C GLN A 38 25.77 36.84 9.07
N LYS A 39 24.60 37.26 8.60
CA LYS A 39 24.48 38.52 7.88
C LYS A 39 24.64 39.62 8.93
N GLU A 40 25.69 40.43 8.76
CA GLU A 40 25.89 41.65 9.54
C GLU A 40 24.62 42.50 9.47
N GLN A 41 24.12 42.87 10.65
CA GLN A 41 23.00 43.79 10.80
C GLN A 41 23.46 45.19 10.34
N PRO A 42 22.74 45.86 9.44
CA PRO A 42 22.98 47.27 9.18
C PRO A 42 22.67 48.11 10.43
N GLU A 43 23.51 49.11 10.69
CA GLU A 43 23.37 50.06 11.80
C GLU A 43 21.98 50.71 11.81
N PRO A 44 21.40 51.01 12.99
CA PRO A 44 20.10 51.66 13.08
C PRO A 44 20.17 53.10 12.55
N GLU A 45 19.28 53.42 11.60
CA GLU A 45 19.06 54.79 11.13
C GLU A 45 18.51 55.68 12.27
N PRO A 46 18.83 56.99 12.27
CA PRO A 46 18.36 57.90 13.31
C PRO A 46 16.84 58.08 13.28
N GLU A 47 16.22 58.02 14.46
CA GLU A 47 14.78 58.20 14.66
C GLU A 47 14.28 59.56 14.15
N PRO A 48 13.17 59.62 13.42
CA PRO A 48 12.57 60.88 13.00
C PRO A 48 11.85 61.58 14.17
N GLU A 49 11.98 62.91 14.22
CA GLU A 49 11.31 63.76 15.21
C GLU A 49 9.77 63.61 15.14
N ILE A 50 9.18 63.19 16.26
CA ILE A 50 7.74 63.03 16.46
C ILE A 50 7.01 64.38 16.34
N HIS A 51 6.33 64.59 15.21
CA HIS A 51 5.25 65.58 15.15
C HIS A 51 4.04 65.03 15.91
N ALA A 52 3.46 65.86 16.78
CA ALA A 52 2.24 65.54 17.50
C ALA A 52 1.10 65.26 16.51
N VAL A 53 0.74 63.99 16.38
CA VAL A 53 -0.48 63.53 15.72
C VAL A 53 -1.63 63.67 16.71
N GLU A 54 -2.71 64.31 16.28
CA GLU A 54 -3.98 64.34 17.04
C GLU A 54 -4.43 62.92 17.35
N GLU A 55 -4.95 62.71 18.57
CA GLU A 55 -5.44 61.41 19.05
C GLU A 55 -6.48 60.85 18.05
N PRO A 56 -6.32 59.61 17.56
CA PRO A 56 -7.34 59.00 16.72
C PRO A 56 -8.64 58.84 17.50
N GLU A 57 -9.76 59.20 16.88
CA GLU A 57 -11.10 58.99 17.42
C GLU A 57 -11.26 57.53 17.89
N PRO A 58 -11.95 57.26 19.01
CA PRO A 58 -12.11 55.90 19.52
C PRO A 58 -12.76 55.03 18.45
N GLU A 59 -12.11 53.92 18.11
CA GLU A 59 -12.67 52.91 17.21
C GLU A 59 -14.05 52.48 17.72
N PRO A 60 -15.06 52.31 16.85
CA PRO A 60 -16.37 51.83 17.27
C PRO A 60 -16.22 50.50 17.99
N GLU A 61 -16.88 50.37 19.15
CA GLU A 61 -16.92 49.12 19.91
C GLU A 61 -17.33 47.98 18.97
N PRO A 62 -16.65 46.81 19.00
CA PRO A 62 -16.96 45.72 18.10
C PRO A 62 -18.42 45.33 18.29
N GLU A 63 -19.22 45.40 17.21
CA GLU A 63 -20.60 44.92 17.23
C GLU A 63 -20.59 43.47 17.68
N PHE A 64 -21.32 43.20 18.77
CA PHE A 64 -21.41 41.90 19.41
C PHE A 64 -22.13 40.95 18.46
N VAL A 65 -21.38 40.26 17.59
CA VAL A 65 -21.91 39.14 16.82
C VAL A 65 -22.30 38.08 17.86
N PRO A 66 -23.58 37.68 17.94
CA PRO A 66 -23.98 36.64 18.88
C PRO A 66 -23.13 35.40 18.60
N GLU A 67 -22.41 34.94 19.61
CA GLU A 67 -21.63 33.71 19.51
C GLU A 67 -22.57 32.58 19.05
N PRO A 68 -22.12 31.69 18.15
CA PRO A 68 -22.91 30.54 17.73
C PRO A 68 -23.40 29.79 18.98
N PHE A 69 -24.71 29.56 19.08
CA PHE A 69 -25.36 29.04 20.28
C PHE A 69 -25.28 27.52 20.36
N CYS A 70 -24.06 27.01 20.45
CA CYS A 70 -23.86 25.57 20.51
C CYS A 70 -24.49 24.95 21.79
N GLY A 71 -25.26 23.88 21.61
CA GLY A 71 -25.88 23.04 22.64
C GLY A 71 -27.41 23.05 22.67
N ASP A 72 -28.10 23.59 21.67
CA ASP A 72 -29.57 23.62 21.61
C ASP A 72 -30.19 22.43 20.82
N ASN A 73 -29.35 21.57 20.25
CA ASN A 73 -29.66 20.42 19.38
C ASN A 73 -30.21 20.79 17.99
N ASN A 74 -30.07 22.03 17.54
CA ASN A 74 -30.38 22.45 16.18
C ASN A 74 -29.11 22.95 15.49
N CYS A 75 -28.83 22.48 14.28
CA CYS A 75 -27.72 23.00 13.49
C CYS A 75 -28.16 24.28 12.75
N ASP A 76 -27.82 25.45 13.30
CA ASP A 76 -28.19 26.75 12.74
C ASP A 76 -27.34 27.12 11.50
N SER A 77 -27.75 28.15 10.75
CA SER A 77 -27.07 28.54 9.49
C SER A 77 -25.64 29.05 9.66
N ASP A 78 -25.28 29.49 10.86
CA ASP A 78 -23.93 29.96 11.21
C ASP A 78 -23.11 28.89 11.96
N GLU A 79 -23.65 27.67 12.06
CA GLU A 79 -23.04 26.55 12.75
C GLU A 79 -22.64 25.46 11.77
N ASN A 80 -21.56 24.77 12.09
CA ASN A 80 -21.09 23.65 11.30
C ASN A 80 -20.35 22.64 12.18
N CYS A 81 -19.89 21.53 11.60
CA CYS A 81 -19.28 20.45 12.36
C CYS A 81 -17.93 20.81 13.02
N ASP A 82 -17.27 21.90 12.59
CA ASP A 82 -16.03 22.43 13.20
C ASP A 82 -16.33 23.48 14.29
N SER A 83 -17.34 24.34 14.07
CA SER A 83 -17.69 25.44 14.99
C SER A 83 -18.67 25.02 16.08
N CYS A 84 -19.53 24.04 15.81
CA CYS A 84 -20.47 23.46 16.78
C CYS A 84 -20.72 21.97 16.52
N PHE A 85 -19.79 21.14 16.99
CA PHE A 85 -19.89 19.69 16.86
C PHE A 85 -21.13 19.08 17.56
N ASN A 86 -21.63 19.67 18.66
CA ASN A 86 -22.72 19.06 19.42
C ASN A 86 -24.06 19.07 18.67
N ASP A 87 -24.34 20.11 17.88
CA ASP A 87 -25.59 20.25 17.15
C ASP A 87 -25.44 19.85 15.66
N CYS A 88 -24.24 20.04 15.10
CA CYS A 88 -23.90 19.75 13.70
C CYS A 88 -22.97 18.53 13.52
N ALA A 89 -22.96 17.58 14.46
CA ALA A 89 -22.14 16.37 14.36
C ALA A 89 -22.38 15.63 13.04
N CYS A 90 -21.30 15.25 12.36
CA CYS A 90 -21.39 14.39 11.20
C CYS A 90 -21.84 12.98 11.61
N ILE A 91 -22.76 12.41 10.83
CA ILE A 91 -23.26 11.05 11.03
C ILE A 91 -22.34 10.10 10.27
N SER A 92 -21.82 9.08 10.95
CA SER A 92 -20.96 8.06 10.33
C SER A 92 -21.61 7.46 9.08
N PRO A 93 -20.87 7.32 7.95
CA PRO A 93 -19.42 7.40 7.85
C PRO A 93 -18.86 8.80 7.54
N ALA A 94 -19.67 9.86 7.52
CA ALA A 94 -19.18 11.20 7.24
C ALA A 94 -18.30 11.73 8.39
N GLU A 95 -17.21 12.39 8.02
CA GLU A 95 -16.27 13.05 8.93
C GLU A 95 -16.30 14.56 8.69
N CYS A 96 -16.02 15.33 9.75
CA CYS A 96 -15.95 16.77 9.62
C CYS A 96 -14.63 17.19 8.97
N HIS A 97 -14.71 17.94 7.87
CA HIS A 97 -13.56 18.54 7.24
C HIS A 97 -13.88 19.96 6.80
N ARG A 98 -13.24 20.95 7.46
CA ARG A 98 -13.39 22.38 7.14
C ARG A 98 -14.85 22.85 7.23
N GLY A 99 -15.55 22.39 8.26
CA GLY A 99 -16.96 22.69 8.53
C GLY A 99 -17.95 21.91 7.67
N GLU A 100 -17.49 21.03 6.78
CA GLU A 100 -18.38 20.22 5.95
C GLU A 100 -18.32 18.74 6.35
N CYS A 101 -19.47 18.08 6.40
CA CYS A 101 -19.52 16.64 6.58
C CYS A 101 -19.26 15.97 5.24
N VAL A 102 -18.08 15.37 5.11
CA VAL A 102 -17.64 14.70 3.90
C VAL A 102 -17.57 13.20 4.16
N VAL A 103 -18.15 12.43 3.26
CA VAL A 103 -18.00 10.96 3.28
C VAL A 103 -16.69 10.62 2.56
N PRO A 104 -15.74 9.95 3.22
CA PRO A 104 -14.51 9.50 2.55
C PRO A 104 -14.86 8.48 1.45
N GLU A 105 -14.05 8.42 0.39
CA GLU A 105 -14.27 7.48 -0.73
C GLU A 105 -14.33 6.03 -0.24
N CYS A 106 -13.49 5.69 0.74
CA CYS A 106 -13.40 4.36 1.34
C CYS A 106 -13.11 4.46 2.85
N GLY A 107 -13.65 3.52 3.62
CA GLY A 107 -13.31 3.32 5.03
C GLY A 107 -12.41 2.12 5.28
N SER A 108 -12.33 1.20 4.31
CA SER A 108 -11.63 -0.07 4.38
C SER A 108 -11.27 -0.57 2.98
N ASN A 109 -10.38 -1.56 2.90
CA ASN A 109 -10.01 -2.18 1.61
C ASN A 109 -11.21 -2.81 0.89
N THR A 110 -12.21 -3.32 1.62
CA THR A 110 -13.40 -3.95 1.01
C THR A 110 -14.31 -2.97 0.28
N ASP A 111 -14.21 -1.67 0.58
CA ASP A 111 -14.96 -0.62 -0.11
C ASP A 111 -14.36 -0.33 -1.50
N CYS A 112 -13.11 -0.74 -1.72
CA CYS A 112 -12.35 -0.49 -2.94
C CYS A 112 -12.34 -1.66 -3.91
N LYS A 113 -13.33 -2.56 -3.87
CA LYS A 113 -13.36 -3.71 -4.77
C LYS A 113 -13.71 -3.30 -6.20
N ASP A 114 -12.84 -3.56 -7.17
CA ASP A 114 -13.07 -3.31 -8.60
C ASP A 114 -13.49 -4.56 -9.41
N ASP A 115 -13.67 -5.68 -8.71
CA ASP A 115 -13.96 -7.00 -9.29
C ASP A 115 -12.86 -7.55 -10.23
N ASP A 116 -11.65 -6.98 -10.18
CA ASP A 116 -10.44 -7.55 -10.79
C ASP A 116 -9.64 -8.32 -9.74
N ALA A 117 -9.55 -9.65 -9.90
CA ALA A 117 -8.77 -10.48 -8.98
C ALA A 117 -7.26 -10.20 -9.09
N CYS A 118 -6.81 -9.60 -10.20
CA CYS A 118 -5.42 -9.24 -10.46
C CYS A 118 -5.00 -7.89 -9.89
N THR A 119 -5.78 -7.32 -8.97
CA THR A 119 -5.43 -6.10 -8.25
C THR A 119 -5.56 -6.26 -6.75
N TYR A 120 -4.60 -5.68 -6.03
CA TYR A 120 -4.75 -5.44 -4.60
C TYR A 120 -5.58 -4.17 -4.39
N ASP A 121 -6.81 -4.37 -3.95
CA ASP A 121 -7.73 -3.30 -3.57
C ASP A 121 -7.34 -2.72 -2.21
N ARG A 122 -6.90 -1.47 -2.21
CA ARG A 122 -6.45 -0.80 -0.99
C ARG A 122 -7.10 0.56 -0.83
N CYS A 123 -7.64 0.77 0.37
CA CYS A 123 -8.03 2.10 0.80
C CYS A 123 -6.82 2.82 1.40
N TYR A 124 -6.30 3.82 0.70
CA TYR A 124 -5.22 4.66 1.21
C TYR A 124 -5.80 5.72 2.12
N PHE A 125 -5.14 6.01 3.25
CA PHE A 125 -5.64 6.93 4.29
C PHE A 125 -7.04 6.56 4.82
N ALA A 126 -7.33 5.27 4.97
CA ALA A 126 -8.59 4.80 5.54
C ALA A 126 -8.95 5.55 6.85
N GLN A 127 -10.24 5.90 7.01
CA GLN A 127 -10.74 6.72 8.14
C GLN A 127 -10.24 8.17 8.14
N HIS A 128 -9.88 8.68 6.97
CA HIS A 128 -9.66 10.11 6.76
C HIS A 128 -10.49 10.59 5.58
N VAL A 129 -10.94 11.85 5.63
CA VAL A 129 -11.67 12.51 4.55
C VAL A 129 -11.01 12.45 3.16
N ASN A 130 -9.67 12.37 3.11
CA ASN A 130 -8.92 12.28 1.85
C ASN A 130 -8.59 10.83 1.46
N ALA A 131 -9.31 9.86 2.03
CA ALA A 131 -9.19 8.47 1.62
C ALA A 131 -9.57 8.30 0.16
N TYR A 132 -8.86 7.43 -0.54
CA TYR A 132 -9.11 7.08 -1.93
C TYR A 132 -8.77 5.61 -2.17
N CYS A 133 -9.41 5.02 -3.17
CA CYS A 133 -9.13 3.66 -3.60
C CYS A 133 -7.94 3.62 -4.55
N GLY A 134 -7.04 2.67 -4.33
CA GLY A 134 -6.02 2.31 -5.29
C GLY A 134 -6.04 0.82 -5.56
N HIS A 135 -5.68 0.47 -6.79
CA HIS A 135 -5.67 -0.90 -7.31
C HIS A 135 -4.26 -1.16 -7.83
N GLU A 136 -3.45 -1.84 -7.01
CA GLU A 136 -2.08 -2.19 -7.39
C GLU A 136 -2.07 -3.55 -8.10
N PRO A 137 -1.47 -3.68 -9.31
CA PRO A 137 -1.50 -4.94 -10.04
C PRO A 137 -0.71 -6.02 -9.29
N VAL A 138 -1.30 -7.22 -9.21
CA VAL A 138 -0.61 -8.45 -8.83
C VAL A 138 0.43 -8.78 -9.91
N LYS A 139 1.61 -9.22 -9.48
CA LYS A 139 2.75 -9.53 -10.38
C LYS A 139 3.36 -10.90 -10.15
N THR A 140 2.88 -11.59 -9.13
CA THR A 140 3.38 -12.90 -8.72
C THR A 140 2.39 -13.93 -9.19
N CYS A 141 2.87 -14.95 -9.88
CA CYS A 141 2.11 -16.13 -10.25
C CYS A 141 1.79 -16.92 -8.98
N ARG A 142 0.51 -17.25 -8.78
CA ARG A 142 0.07 -17.93 -7.57
C ARG A 142 -1.24 -18.67 -7.81
N ASP A 143 -1.16 -19.98 -7.68
CA ASP A 143 -2.31 -20.88 -7.69
C ASP A 143 -3.46 -20.48 -6.73
N ASP A 144 -4.67 -20.80 -7.16
CA ASP A 144 -5.96 -20.63 -6.47
C ASP A 144 -6.30 -19.17 -6.06
N ASP A 145 -5.87 -18.16 -6.83
CA ASP A 145 -6.14 -16.74 -6.53
C ASP A 145 -7.09 -16.02 -7.53
N ASN A 146 -7.56 -16.73 -8.56
CA ASN A 146 -8.40 -16.26 -9.67
C ASN A 146 -7.75 -15.16 -10.53
N CYS A 147 -6.43 -14.99 -10.45
CA CYS A 147 -5.69 -14.03 -11.25
C CYS A 147 -4.63 -14.70 -12.11
N CYS A 148 -4.52 -14.30 -13.37
CA CYS A 148 -3.38 -14.61 -14.21
C CYS A 148 -2.60 -13.31 -14.56
N PRO A 149 -1.56 -12.94 -13.79
CA PRO A 149 -0.75 -11.77 -14.09
C PRO A 149 0.04 -11.89 -15.39
N LYS A 150 0.38 -10.75 -16.00
CA LYS A 150 1.27 -10.75 -17.18
C LYS A 150 2.63 -11.37 -16.85
N GLY A 151 2.98 -12.39 -17.62
CA GLY A 151 4.24 -13.13 -17.49
C GLY A 151 4.11 -14.42 -16.69
N CYS A 152 2.92 -14.74 -16.20
CA CYS A 152 2.57 -16.07 -15.70
C CYS A 152 2.05 -16.94 -16.86
N ASN A 153 2.13 -18.25 -16.64
CA ASN A 153 1.67 -19.30 -17.54
C ASN A 153 1.01 -20.39 -16.66
N ALA A 154 0.23 -21.27 -17.27
CA ALA A 154 -0.54 -22.34 -16.64
C ALA A 154 0.32 -23.37 -15.88
N ASN A 155 1.64 -23.42 -16.08
CA ASN A 155 2.53 -24.26 -15.25
C ASN A 155 2.94 -23.58 -13.92
N GLU A 156 2.83 -22.25 -13.84
CA GLU A 156 3.22 -21.44 -12.68
C GLU A 156 2.01 -20.88 -11.91
N ASP A 157 0.83 -20.90 -12.52
CA ASP A 157 -0.42 -20.36 -12.01
C ASP A 157 -1.63 -21.08 -12.64
N ASP A 158 -2.40 -21.82 -11.84
CA ASP A 158 -3.52 -22.62 -12.34
C ASP A 158 -4.76 -21.81 -12.75
N ASP A 159 -4.75 -20.51 -12.50
CA ASP A 159 -5.75 -19.56 -12.99
C ASP A 159 -5.40 -18.98 -14.37
N CYS A 160 -4.23 -19.30 -14.92
CA CYS A 160 -3.87 -18.98 -16.30
C CYS A 160 -4.43 -20.01 -17.29
N GLU A 161 -4.98 -19.53 -18.42
CA GLU A 161 -5.27 -20.39 -19.58
C GLU A 161 -3.94 -20.71 -20.29
N SER A 162 -3.78 -21.96 -20.74
CA SER A 162 -2.66 -22.35 -21.59
C SER A 162 -2.72 -21.66 -22.96
N ASP A 163 -1.58 -21.25 -23.50
CA ASP A 163 -1.50 -20.43 -24.73
C ASP A 163 -0.35 -20.88 -25.65
N CYS A 164 -0.68 -21.51 -26.77
CA CYS A 164 0.32 -21.89 -27.77
C CYS A 164 1.06 -20.67 -28.35
N GLY A 165 2.35 -20.82 -28.62
CA GLY A 165 3.27 -19.80 -29.11
C GLY A 165 3.96 -19.01 -27.99
N ASN A 166 3.92 -19.49 -26.75
CA ASN A 166 4.62 -18.88 -25.62
C ASN A 166 5.99 -19.55 -25.31
N ASP A 167 6.41 -20.52 -26.15
CA ASP A 167 7.64 -21.32 -26.04
C ASP A 167 7.69 -22.21 -24.77
N ILE A 168 6.56 -22.45 -24.10
CA ILE A 168 6.44 -23.27 -22.89
C ILE A 168 5.34 -24.31 -23.13
N CYS A 169 5.68 -25.60 -23.08
CA CYS A 169 4.65 -26.65 -23.13
C CYS A 169 3.90 -26.71 -21.79
N GLU A 170 2.66 -26.22 -21.77
CA GLU A 170 1.80 -26.10 -20.58
C GLU A 170 0.95 -27.35 -20.31
N GLU A 171 0.44 -27.50 -19.08
CA GLU A 171 -0.49 -28.59 -18.76
C GLU A 171 -1.77 -28.49 -19.61
N GLY A 172 -2.01 -29.53 -20.41
CA GLY A 172 -3.15 -29.57 -21.36
C GLY A 172 -2.75 -29.29 -22.80
N GLU A 173 -1.51 -28.83 -23.03
CA GLU A 173 -0.92 -28.75 -24.36
C GLU A 173 -0.22 -30.05 -24.74
N ASP A 174 -0.22 -30.35 -26.04
CA ASP A 174 0.55 -31.43 -26.60
C ASP A 174 1.03 -31.10 -28.02
N ILE A 175 1.81 -32.00 -28.61
CA ILE A 175 2.33 -31.83 -29.98
C ILE A 175 1.22 -31.75 -31.04
N ASP A 176 0.04 -32.31 -30.79
CA ASP A 176 -1.05 -32.32 -31.76
C ASP A 176 -1.79 -30.97 -31.75
N ASP A 177 -1.93 -30.33 -30.58
CA ASP A 177 -2.67 -29.07 -30.39
C ASP A 177 -1.78 -27.82 -30.36
N CYS A 178 -0.56 -27.88 -29.78
CA CYS A 178 0.43 -26.80 -29.70
C CYS A 178 1.84 -27.26 -30.10
N PRO A 179 2.07 -27.67 -31.38
CA PRO A 179 3.36 -28.20 -31.82
C PRO A 179 4.53 -27.22 -31.72
N GLU A 180 4.26 -25.92 -31.75
CA GLU A 180 5.27 -24.88 -31.64
C GLU A 180 5.93 -24.85 -30.25
N ASP A 181 5.17 -25.11 -29.19
CA ASP A 181 5.64 -25.05 -27.80
C ASP A 181 5.98 -26.43 -27.24
N CYS A 182 5.21 -27.45 -27.64
CA CYS A 182 5.39 -28.84 -27.24
C CYS A 182 6.18 -29.62 -28.29
N THR A 183 7.42 -29.22 -28.57
CA THR A 183 8.25 -29.97 -29.53
C THR A 183 8.60 -31.35 -28.98
N GLN A 184 8.34 -32.40 -29.76
CA GLN A 184 8.98 -33.69 -29.49
C GLN A 184 10.50 -33.56 -29.65
N PRO A 185 11.28 -34.32 -28.87
CA PRO A 185 12.71 -34.49 -29.16
C PRO A 185 12.92 -34.94 -30.62
N GLU A 186 14.03 -34.52 -31.24
CA GLU A 186 14.26 -34.74 -32.67
C GLU A 186 14.56 -36.21 -32.99
N CYS A 187 13.51 -37.03 -33.22
CA CYS A 187 13.71 -38.40 -33.67
C CYS A 187 14.42 -38.46 -35.03
N GLY A 188 15.37 -39.39 -35.18
CA GLY A 188 16.16 -39.63 -36.38
C GLY A 188 17.53 -38.93 -36.39
N ASN A 189 17.94 -38.33 -35.27
CA ASN A 189 19.28 -37.76 -35.10
C ASN A 189 20.32 -38.83 -34.69
N GLY A 190 19.85 -40.00 -34.23
CA GLY A 190 20.65 -41.17 -33.86
C GLY A 190 21.12 -41.22 -32.41
N ASP A 191 20.68 -40.29 -31.56
CA ASP A 191 20.97 -40.21 -30.13
C ASP A 191 19.66 -40.26 -29.32
N CYS A 192 19.54 -41.17 -28.35
CA CYS A 192 18.36 -41.26 -27.48
C CYS A 192 18.38 -40.15 -26.41
N GLU A 193 17.72 -39.02 -26.67
CA GLU A 193 17.70 -37.85 -25.80
C GLU A 193 16.71 -37.95 -24.62
N SER A 194 16.83 -37.04 -23.66
CA SER A 194 15.93 -37.01 -22.49
C SER A 194 14.54 -36.55 -22.93
N GLY A 195 13.56 -37.46 -22.92
CA GLY A 195 12.21 -37.23 -23.48
C GLY A 195 11.89 -38.20 -24.61
N GLU A 196 12.90 -38.90 -25.13
CA GLU A 196 12.74 -39.99 -26.07
C GLU A 196 12.60 -41.34 -25.36
N ASP A 197 11.78 -42.23 -25.93
CA ASP A 197 11.76 -43.63 -25.59
C ASP A 197 11.60 -44.50 -26.84
N ALA A 198 11.73 -45.82 -26.69
CA ALA A 198 11.60 -46.76 -27.80
C ALA A 198 10.21 -46.79 -28.47
N THR A 199 9.22 -46.07 -27.91
CA THR A 199 7.88 -45.88 -28.46
C THR A 199 7.76 -44.54 -29.18
N SER A 200 8.29 -43.45 -28.62
CA SER A 200 8.25 -42.11 -29.22
C SER A 200 9.31 -41.93 -30.33
N CYS A 201 10.55 -42.38 -30.11
CA CYS A 201 11.66 -42.32 -31.08
C CYS A 201 12.36 -43.68 -31.25
N PRO A 202 11.68 -44.70 -31.82
CA PRO A 202 12.24 -46.04 -32.00
C PRO A 202 13.47 -46.10 -32.91
N ALA A 203 13.72 -45.08 -33.73
CA ALA A 203 14.93 -45.03 -34.57
C ALA A 203 16.20 -44.73 -33.76
N ASP A 204 16.05 -44.03 -32.63
CA ASP A 204 17.15 -43.45 -31.87
C ASP A 204 17.34 -44.16 -30.51
N CYS A 205 16.25 -44.66 -29.91
CA CYS A 205 16.23 -45.39 -28.62
C CYS A 205 16.10 -46.92 -28.76
N VAL A 206 16.85 -47.53 -29.70
CA VAL A 206 16.81 -48.98 -30.02
C VAL A 206 17.81 -49.86 -29.25
#